data_AF-A0A261CB66-F1
#
_entry.id   AF-A0A261CB66-F1
#
_cell.length_a   1.000
_cell.length_b   1.000
_cell.length_c   1.000
_cell.angle_alpha   90.00
_cell.angle_beta   90.00
_cell.angle_gamma   90.00
#
_symmetry.space_group_name_H-M   'P 1'
#
loop_
_entity.id
_entity.type
_entity.pdbx_description
1 polymer ?
#
loop_
_entity_poly.entity_id
_entity_poly.type
_entity_poly.pdbx_seq_one_letter_code
_entity_poly.pdbx_strand_id
1 'polypeptide(L)'
;MLALRISFTIIIHLIWSSFQAPTDINLAGVRLDSSGDLKVNPNQSFAIRVLGNNIPRGGDFYFTTATKCEDAYIPNNDKISTVPAVSLHSACSFAVLEVRDGLPFNVSTSTYHLCHKDFNAYTEEFLNIKSKDPTTEKFGLDSVIVCCFCILMSAYAAGMTLGYMKFSIVELNNLVNQGDASLAKRARRILIVRRQSNYLVTSFSLFSSIFTVLFTTNVEKMLNGVPNESVMKIVVPALISLIFAEVIPQAICNSKFGFTLASGLWFVSYLIFIVTFPIAYPVSCVLGRFLKRDVREVLTEEEKTCMIQNMAKNANEKVKSMGDGAKGVPDCA
;
A
#
# COMPACT_ATOMS: atom_id res chain seq x y z
N MET A 1 -5.57 26.70 -16.41
CA MET A 1 -4.19 26.35 -15.99
C MET A 1 -3.88 26.65 -14.52
N LEU A 2 -4.45 27.71 -13.90
CA LEU A 2 -4.19 28.04 -12.50
C LEU A 2 -4.74 26.98 -11.50
N ALA A 3 -5.93 26.43 -11.78
CA ALA A 3 -6.56 25.42 -10.92
C ALA A 3 -5.80 24.08 -10.86
N LEU A 4 -5.08 23.70 -11.92
CA LEU A 4 -4.27 22.47 -11.95
C LEU A 4 -3.00 22.60 -11.09
N ARG A 5 -2.39 23.79 -11.04
CA ARG A 5 -1.24 24.07 -10.17
C ARG A 5 -1.63 24.07 -8.69
N ILE A 6 -2.79 24.63 -8.37
CA ILE A 6 -3.30 24.69 -7.00
C ILE A 6 -3.61 23.28 -6.47
N SER A 7 -4.19 22.40 -7.29
CA SER A 7 -4.46 21.01 -6.90
C SER A 7 -3.18 20.22 -6.62
N PHE A 8 -2.12 20.41 -7.43
CA PHE A 8 -0.83 19.74 -7.24
C PHE A 8 -0.10 20.22 -5.99
N THR A 9 -0.24 21.51 -5.64
CA THR A 9 0.40 22.10 -4.45
C THR A 9 -0.34 21.70 -3.17
N ILE A 10 -1.67 21.55 -3.23
CA ILE A 10 -2.49 21.05 -2.11
C ILE A 10 -2.23 19.56 -1.86
N ILE A 11 -2.04 18.75 -2.92
CA ILE A 11 -1.68 17.33 -2.76
C ILE A 11 -0.26 17.20 -2.17
N ILE A 12 0.69 18.03 -2.58
CA ILE A 12 2.03 18.06 -1.96
C ILE A 12 1.95 18.54 -0.50
N HIS A 13 1.12 19.53 -0.18
CA HIS A 13 0.91 19.97 1.21
C HIS A 13 0.18 18.94 2.08
N LEU A 14 -0.74 18.16 1.52
CA LEU A 14 -1.43 17.08 2.23
C LEU A 14 -0.53 15.85 2.43
N ILE A 15 0.41 15.60 1.53
CA ILE A 15 1.46 14.59 1.70
C ILE A 15 2.51 15.08 2.73
N TRP A 16 2.77 16.39 2.79
CA TRP A 16 3.67 17.00 3.78
C TRP A 16 3.07 17.07 5.20
N SER A 17 1.75 17.16 5.34
CA SER A 17 1.08 17.21 6.66
C SER A 17 1.12 15.90 7.45
N SER A 18 1.63 14.81 6.88
CA SER A 18 1.88 13.56 7.60
C SER A 18 3.24 13.52 8.30
N PHE A 19 4.07 14.56 8.17
CA PHE A 19 5.34 14.70 8.87
C PHE A 19 5.20 15.62 10.10
N GLN A 20 4.25 15.30 10.97
CA GLN A 20 4.20 15.90 12.30
C GLN A 20 5.26 15.22 13.16
N ALA A 21 6.42 15.86 13.35
CA ALA A 21 7.30 15.50 14.45
C ALA A 21 6.49 15.67 15.75
N PRO A 22 6.45 14.69 16.66
CA PRO A 22 5.71 14.84 17.90
C PRO A 22 6.40 15.89 18.78
N THR A 23 5.86 17.11 18.79
CA THR A 23 6.05 18.08 19.87
C THR A 23 5.16 17.64 21.02
N ASP A 24 5.74 16.90 21.95
CA ASP A 24 5.48 17.07 23.38
C ASP A 24 6.60 16.39 24.15
N ILE A 25 7.47 17.25 24.71
CA ILE A 25 8.54 16.90 25.62
C ILE A 25 7.88 16.69 26.98
N ASN A 26 7.91 15.47 27.47
CA ASN A 26 7.79 15.19 28.89
C ASN A 26 8.89 14.21 29.28
N LEU A 27 9.64 14.58 30.30
CA LEU A 27 10.89 13.94 30.64
C LEU A 27 10.78 13.17 31.94
N ALA A 28 10.30 11.95 31.79
CA ALA A 28 10.52 10.82 32.69
C ALA A 28 10.40 9.57 31.81
N GLY A 29 11.53 8.96 31.46
CA GLY A 29 11.57 7.78 30.60
C GLY A 29 11.80 8.08 29.12
N VAL A 30 12.66 7.28 28.50
CA VAL A 30 12.89 7.27 27.05
C VAL A 30 11.60 6.75 26.40
N ARG A 31 10.87 7.61 25.69
CA ARG A 31 9.67 7.20 24.97
C ARG A 31 10.07 6.35 23.77
N LEU A 32 9.98 5.03 23.94
CA LEU A 32 10.02 4.06 22.85
C LEU A 32 8.59 3.80 22.37
N ASP A 33 8.36 4.04 21.09
CA ASP A 33 7.10 3.75 20.43
C ASP A 33 6.88 2.22 20.44
N SER A 34 5.90 1.76 21.22
CA SER A 34 5.46 0.37 21.36
C SER A 34 6.59 -0.67 21.56
N SER A 35 6.91 -0.96 22.83
CA SER A 35 7.89 -1.94 23.32
C SER A 35 9.33 -1.42 23.49
N GLY A 36 9.50 -0.47 24.43
CA GLY A 36 10.53 -0.42 25.48
C GLY A 36 12.04 -0.72 25.25
N ASP A 37 12.48 -1.17 24.07
CA ASP A 37 13.86 -1.58 23.83
C ASP A 37 14.47 -0.84 22.62
N LEU A 38 15.59 -0.14 22.82
CA LEU A 38 16.35 0.49 21.74
C LEU A 38 17.18 -0.57 21.00
N LYS A 39 16.89 -0.79 19.71
CA LYS A 39 17.62 -1.77 18.89
C LYS A 39 18.77 -1.11 18.14
N VAL A 40 20.01 -1.58 18.34
CA VAL A 40 21.21 -1.06 17.66
C VAL A 40 21.97 -2.17 16.93
N ASN A 41 22.60 -1.85 15.81
CA ASN A 41 23.41 -2.82 15.07
C ASN A 41 24.66 -3.21 15.90
N PRO A 42 25.04 -4.50 15.94
CA PRO A 42 26.21 -4.95 16.68
C PRO A 42 27.51 -4.39 16.10
N ASN A 43 28.45 -3.98 16.97
CA ASN A 43 29.78 -3.46 16.60
C ASN A 43 29.78 -2.31 15.57
N GLN A 44 28.68 -1.55 15.50
CA GLN A 44 28.57 -0.37 14.64
C GLN A 44 28.44 0.88 15.50
N SER A 45 29.09 1.97 15.07
CA SER A 45 28.95 3.26 15.75
C SER A 45 27.51 3.75 15.70
N PHE A 46 27.03 4.30 16.82
CA PHE A 46 25.73 4.92 16.90
C PHE A 46 25.77 6.09 17.89
N ALA A 47 24.86 7.04 17.70
CA ALA A 47 24.68 8.15 18.61
C ALA A 47 23.27 8.10 19.20
N ILE A 48 23.17 8.33 20.50
CA ILE A 48 21.90 8.50 21.20
C ILE A 48 21.79 9.91 21.76
N ARG A 49 20.58 10.46 21.71
CA ARG A 49 20.26 11.71 22.40
C ARG A 49 19.49 11.35 23.66
N VAL A 50 20.13 11.57 24.79
CA VAL A 50 19.50 11.49 26.10
C VAL A 50 18.88 12.85 26.39
N LEU A 51 17.58 12.86 26.66
CA LEU A 51 16.88 14.04 27.15
C LEU A 51 16.78 13.88 28.68
N GLY A 52 16.82 14.98 29.45
CA GLY A 52 16.80 14.92 30.92
C GLY A 52 16.77 16.30 31.55
N ASN A 53 16.17 16.46 32.73
CA ASN A 53 16.35 17.68 33.52
C ASN A 53 17.63 17.57 34.35
N ASN A 54 18.43 18.63 34.35
CA ASN A 54 19.68 18.72 35.12
C ASN A 54 20.71 17.65 34.74
N ILE A 55 20.82 17.37 33.44
CA ILE A 55 21.86 16.47 32.94
C ILE A 55 23.24 17.09 33.25
N PRO A 56 24.18 16.31 33.82
CA PRO A 56 25.50 16.80 34.15
C PRO A 56 26.23 17.27 32.88
N ARG A 57 26.86 18.45 32.95
CA ARG A 57 27.57 19.09 31.82
C ARG A 57 28.96 18.47 31.54
N GLY A 58 29.22 17.29 32.09
CA GLY A 58 30.46 16.53 32.00
C GLY A 58 30.36 15.31 32.92
N GLY A 59 31.06 14.24 32.56
CA GLY A 59 30.97 12.95 33.24
C GLY A 59 31.02 11.79 32.25
N ASP A 60 31.49 10.64 32.72
CA ASP A 60 31.64 9.44 31.90
C ASP A 60 30.30 8.70 31.87
N PHE A 61 29.59 8.78 30.74
CA PHE A 61 28.49 7.87 30.43
C PHE A 61 29.07 6.55 29.94
N TYR A 62 28.48 5.44 30.36
CA TYR A 62 28.90 4.11 29.92
C TYR A 62 27.70 3.18 29.80
N PHE A 63 27.81 2.23 28.88
CA PHE A 63 26.88 1.12 28.74
C PHE A 63 27.42 -0.09 29.48
N THR A 64 26.56 -0.80 30.20
CA THR A 64 26.93 -2.02 30.93
C THR A 64 25.88 -3.11 30.75
N THR A 65 26.32 -4.37 30.77
CA THR A 65 25.42 -5.54 30.84
C THR A 65 25.03 -5.90 32.27
N ALA A 66 25.54 -5.18 33.27
CA ALA A 66 25.19 -5.38 34.66
C ALA A 66 23.77 -4.88 34.94
N THR A 67 23.02 -5.59 35.78
CA THR A 67 21.67 -5.21 36.22
C THR A 67 21.66 -3.96 37.10
N LYS A 68 22.81 -3.60 37.68
CA LYS A 68 23.03 -2.39 38.47
C LYS A 68 24.30 -1.68 38.01
N CYS A 69 24.27 -0.34 38.01
CA CYS A 69 25.43 0.47 37.64
C CYS A 69 26.63 0.30 38.59
N GLU A 70 26.38 -0.06 39.84
CA GLU A 70 27.42 -0.33 40.86
C GLU A 70 28.22 -1.61 40.55
N ASP A 71 27.56 -2.61 39.96
CA ASP A 71 28.17 -3.90 39.62
C ASP A 71 29.03 -3.84 38.35
N ALA A 72 29.00 -2.71 37.62
CA ALA A 72 29.70 -2.51 36.37
C ALA A 72 31.23 -2.41 36.52
N TYR A 73 31.74 -2.08 37.72
CA TYR A 73 33.17 -1.89 38.00
C TYR A 73 33.73 -2.96 38.96
N ILE A 74 33.12 -4.14 39.01
CA ILE A 74 33.67 -5.26 39.78
C ILE A 74 34.86 -5.85 39.00
N PRO A 75 36.10 -5.79 39.52
CA PRO A 75 37.26 -6.37 38.82
C PRO A 75 37.13 -7.90 38.72
N ASN A 76 37.51 -8.46 37.56
CA ASN A 76 37.54 -9.90 37.24
C ASN A 76 36.19 -10.62 37.06
N ASN A 77 35.17 -9.97 36.49
CA ASN A 77 33.97 -10.68 36.03
C ASN A 77 33.90 -10.70 34.50
N ASP A 78 34.34 -11.80 33.88
CA ASP A 78 34.33 -12.02 32.42
C ASP A 78 32.92 -11.98 31.79
N LYS A 79 31.87 -11.92 32.61
CA LYS A 79 30.46 -11.85 32.17
C LYS A 79 29.92 -10.43 31.99
N ILE A 80 30.62 -9.41 32.52
CA ILE A 80 30.15 -8.02 32.48
C ILE A 80 30.95 -7.26 31.44
N SER A 81 30.28 -6.70 30.44
CA SER A 81 30.89 -5.85 29.41
C SER A 81 30.51 -4.40 29.66
N THR A 82 31.52 -3.52 29.69
CA THR A 82 31.34 -2.08 29.82
C THR A 82 31.92 -1.36 28.61
N VAL A 83 31.15 -0.46 28.01
CA VAL A 83 31.55 0.32 26.83
C VAL A 83 31.35 1.81 27.12
N PRO A 84 32.39 2.66 27.06
CA PRO A 84 32.25 4.08 27.30
C PRO A 84 31.49 4.77 26.16
N ALA A 85 30.70 5.78 26.51
CA ALA A 85 29.97 6.63 25.57
C ALA A 85 30.50 8.07 25.68
N VAL A 86 30.96 8.63 24.56
CA VAL A 86 31.57 9.96 24.51
C VAL A 86 30.48 11.01 24.36
N SER A 87 30.44 12.00 25.25
CA SER A 87 29.51 13.14 25.11
C SER A 87 30.01 14.11 24.04
N LEU A 88 29.26 14.26 22.94
CA LEU A 88 29.57 15.21 21.86
C LEU A 88 29.05 16.62 22.17
N HIS A 89 27.86 16.71 22.75
CA HIS A 89 27.22 17.97 23.10
C HIS A 89 26.30 17.77 24.30
N SER A 90 26.44 18.59 25.35
CA SER A 90 25.64 18.51 26.57
C SER A 90 25.05 19.88 26.92
N ALA A 91 23.79 19.87 27.33
CA ALA A 91 23.04 20.99 27.85
C ALA A 91 22.26 20.54 29.09
N CYS A 92 21.69 21.47 29.86
CA CYS A 92 20.90 21.13 31.05
C CYS A 92 19.69 20.23 30.77
N SER A 93 19.22 20.22 29.51
CA SER A 93 18.01 19.51 29.09
C SER A 93 18.28 18.28 28.21
N PHE A 94 19.52 18.11 27.71
CA PHE A 94 19.88 16.98 26.84
C PHE A 94 21.39 16.73 26.77
N ALA A 95 21.79 15.49 26.49
CA ALA A 95 23.15 15.12 26.10
C ALA A 95 23.13 14.21 24.87
N VAL A 96 24.04 14.45 23.93
CA VAL A 96 24.28 13.59 22.78
C VAL A 96 25.49 12.72 23.08
N LEU A 97 25.28 11.40 23.13
CA LEU A 97 26.30 10.40 23.41
C LEU A 97 26.61 9.61 22.14
N GLU A 98 27.89 9.44 21.82
CA GLU A 98 28.37 8.64 20.70
C GLU A 98 29.16 7.43 21.21
N VAL A 99 28.83 6.25 20.69
CA VAL A 99 29.61 5.02 20.89
C VAL A 99 30.37 4.74 19.60
N ARG A 100 31.70 4.88 19.63
CA ARG A 100 32.53 4.78 18.42
C ARG A 100 32.73 3.35 17.93
N ASP A 101 32.97 2.43 18.85
CA ASP A 101 33.28 1.03 18.54
C ASP A 101 32.02 0.12 18.53
N GLY A 102 30.85 0.72 18.74
CA GLY A 102 29.58 0.01 18.88
C GLY A 102 29.49 -0.84 20.16
N LEU A 103 28.39 -1.58 20.30
CA LEU A 103 28.19 -2.51 21.41
C LEU A 103 28.45 -3.95 20.96
N PRO A 104 29.30 -4.72 21.67
CA PRO A 104 29.52 -6.13 21.37
C PRO A 104 28.38 -6.98 21.95
N PHE A 105 27.57 -7.57 21.09
CA PHE A 105 26.52 -8.50 21.51
C PHE A 105 27.04 -9.94 21.42
N ASN A 106 27.01 -10.67 22.54
CA ASN A 106 27.33 -12.10 22.63
C ASN A 106 26.10 -12.86 23.12
N VAL A 107 26.08 -14.19 22.99
CA VAL A 107 24.96 -15.09 23.37
C VAL A 107 24.52 -14.90 24.84
N SER A 108 25.42 -14.41 25.69
CA SER A 108 25.18 -14.17 27.13
C SER A 108 24.82 -12.71 27.48
N THR A 109 24.99 -11.75 26.56
CA THR A 109 24.89 -10.31 26.82
C THR A 109 23.89 -9.66 25.87
N SER A 110 22.61 -10.00 26.05
CA SER A 110 21.53 -9.59 25.14
C SER A 110 20.99 -8.17 25.40
N THR A 111 21.35 -7.57 26.53
CA THR A 111 20.84 -6.27 26.97
C THR A 111 21.96 -5.41 27.57
N TYR A 112 22.06 -4.18 27.08
CA TYR A 112 22.90 -3.14 27.66
C TYR A 112 22.04 -2.07 28.32
N HIS A 113 22.49 -1.57 29.46
CA HIS A 113 21.87 -0.50 30.22
C HIS A 113 22.78 0.74 30.21
N LEU A 114 22.19 1.94 30.19
CA LEU A 114 22.92 3.21 30.26
C LEU A 114 23.14 3.63 31.71
N CYS A 115 24.38 3.90 32.08
CA CYS A 115 24.78 4.37 33.40
C CYS A 115 25.60 5.66 33.32
N HIS A 116 25.59 6.42 34.41
CA HIS A 116 26.42 7.60 34.59
C HIS A 116 27.21 7.48 35.89
N LYS A 117 28.51 7.80 35.84
CA LYS A 117 29.45 7.65 36.97
C LYS A 117 29.04 8.37 38.26
N ASP A 118 28.43 9.55 38.12
CA ASP A 118 28.04 10.39 39.27
C ASP A 118 26.60 10.15 39.77
N PHE A 119 25.83 9.27 39.12
CA PHE A 119 24.44 9.00 39.49
C PHE A 119 24.23 7.50 39.74
N ASN A 120 24.08 7.12 41.02
CA ASN A 120 23.54 5.82 41.43
C ASN A 120 22.01 5.80 41.25
N ALA A 121 21.54 6.10 40.04
CA ALA A 121 20.11 6.12 39.75
C ALA A 121 19.60 4.67 39.71
N TYR A 122 18.96 4.25 40.81
CA TYR A 122 18.01 3.15 40.80
C TYR A 122 16.77 3.61 40.01
N THR A 123 16.82 3.53 38.69
CA THR A 123 15.61 3.61 37.87
C THR A 123 15.06 2.20 37.73
N GLU A 124 13.83 1.99 38.19
CA GLU A 124 13.13 0.70 38.03
C GLU A 124 12.91 0.32 36.55
N GLU A 125 13.10 1.25 35.63
CA GLU A 125 13.11 1.02 34.19
C GLU A 125 14.44 1.49 33.57
N PHE A 126 15.41 0.58 33.45
CA PHE A 126 16.59 0.82 32.64
C PHE A 126 16.22 0.85 31.15
N LEU A 127 16.83 1.76 30.39
CA LEU A 127 16.79 1.68 28.93
C LEU A 127 17.49 0.39 28.49
N ASN A 128 16.72 -0.56 27.97
CA ASN A 128 17.25 -1.80 27.42
C ASN A 128 17.71 -1.56 25.99
N ILE A 129 19.00 -1.77 25.73
CA ILE A 129 19.54 -1.77 24.37
C ILE A 129 19.75 -3.21 23.93
N LYS A 130 19.02 -3.62 22.89
CA LYS A 130 19.12 -4.96 22.30
C LYS A 130 19.84 -4.90 20.95
N SER A 131 20.44 -6.01 20.54
CA SER A 131 20.91 -6.14 19.17
C SER A 131 19.72 -5.99 18.22
N LYS A 132 19.87 -5.14 17.22
CA LYS A 132 19.08 -5.22 16.00
C LYS A 132 19.63 -6.44 15.26
N ASP A 133 19.18 -7.63 15.63
CA ASP A 133 19.58 -8.84 14.93
C ASP A 133 19.25 -8.67 13.44
N PRO A 134 20.26 -8.66 12.54
CA PRO A 134 19.99 -8.63 11.11
C PRO A 134 19.35 -9.95 10.64
N THR A 135 19.31 -10.97 11.50
CA THR A 135 18.92 -12.34 11.19
C THR A 135 17.66 -12.84 11.92
N THR A 136 16.97 -11.99 12.70
CA THR A 136 15.82 -12.42 13.55
C THR A 136 14.54 -11.61 13.35
N GLU A 137 14.28 -11.11 12.14
CA GLU A 137 13.02 -11.53 11.53
C GLU A 137 13.45 -12.60 10.54
N LYS A 138 13.28 -13.88 10.89
CA LYS A 138 13.15 -14.89 9.85
C LYS A 138 12.02 -14.38 8.99
N PHE A 139 12.36 -13.82 7.83
CA PHE A 139 11.39 -13.56 6.79
C PHE A 139 10.84 -14.92 6.40
N GLY A 140 9.82 -15.35 7.15
CA GLY A 140 9.29 -16.67 7.10
C GLY A 140 8.72 -16.89 5.72
N LEU A 141 8.57 -18.17 5.35
CA LEU A 141 7.73 -18.55 4.21
C LEU A 141 6.39 -17.79 4.26
N ASP A 142 5.86 -17.51 5.46
CA ASP A 142 4.68 -16.70 5.73
C ASP A 142 4.69 -15.33 5.04
N SER A 143 5.77 -14.55 5.16
CA SER A 143 5.87 -13.22 4.53
C SER A 143 5.91 -13.32 3.01
N VAL A 144 6.59 -14.34 2.47
CA VAL A 144 6.62 -14.61 1.02
C VAL A 144 5.23 -15.01 0.53
N ILE A 145 4.52 -15.86 1.27
CA ILE A 145 3.14 -16.27 0.97
C ILE A 145 2.21 -15.06 0.94
N VAL A 146 2.31 -14.17 1.93
CA VAL A 146 1.53 -12.93 1.98
C VAL A 146 1.85 -12.03 0.78
N CYS A 147 3.14 -11.82 0.45
CA CYS A 147 3.55 -11.04 -0.71
C CYS A 147 3.01 -11.61 -2.03
N CYS A 148 3.11 -12.92 -2.22
CA CYS A 148 2.55 -13.62 -3.38
C CYS A 148 1.04 -13.43 -3.48
N PHE A 149 0.32 -13.62 -2.37
CA PHE A 149 -1.12 -13.38 -2.32
C PHE A 149 -1.48 -11.93 -2.67
N CYS A 150 -0.75 -10.95 -2.13
CA CYS A 150 -1.00 -9.53 -2.41
C CYS A 150 -0.80 -9.18 -3.88
N ILE A 151 0.29 -9.64 -4.51
CA ILE A 151 0.50 -9.44 -5.95
C ILE A 151 -0.63 -10.06 -6.75
N LEU A 152 -1.02 -11.31 -6.47
CA LEU A 152 -2.05 -12.01 -7.22
C LEU A 152 -3.40 -11.30 -7.14
N MET A 153 -3.78 -10.83 -5.95
CA MET A 153 -5.03 -10.09 -5.75
C MET A 153 -4.99 -8.72 -6.43
N SER A 154 -3.85 -8.01 -6.38
CA SER A 154 -3.68 -6.74 -7.10
C SER A 154 -3.73 -6.95 -8.62
N ALA A 155 -3.00 -7.94 -9.13
CA ALA A 155 -2.97 -8.36 -10.52
C ALA A 155 -4.36 -8.67 -11.06
N TYR A 156 -5.14 -9.44 -10.29
CA TYR A 156 -6.52 -9.78 -10.63
C TYR A 156 -7.37 -8.52 -10.78
N ALA A 157 -7.35 -7.61 -9.82
CA ALA A 157 -8.17 -6.40 -9.86
C ALA A 157 -7.78 -5.46 -11.01
N ALA A 158 -6.48 -5.25 -11.23
CA ALA A 158 -5.96 -4.43 -12.32
C ALA A 158 -6.34 -5.01 -13.70
N GLY A 159 -6.12 -6.31 -13.91
CA GLY A 159 -6.47 -6.99 -15.15
C GLY A 159 -7.98 -7.02 -15.42
N MET A 160 -8.79 -7.31 -14.39
CA MET A 160 -10.24 -7.40 -14.52
C MET A 160 -10.89 -6.06 -14.82
N THR A 161 -10.31 -4.95 -14.37
CA THR A 161 -10.77 -3.61 -14.77
C THR A 161 -10.78 -3.47 -16.28
N LEU A 162 -9.66 -3.80 -16.95
CA LEU A 162 -9.62 -3.82 -18.42
C LEU A 162 -10.47 -4.94 -19.01
N GLY A 163 -10.49 -6.12 -18.40
CA GLY A 163 -11.28 -7.26 -18.87
C GLY A 163 -12.78 -6.97 -18.95
N TYR A 164 -13.36 -6.34 -17.93
CA TYR A 164 -14.76 -5.91 -17.93
C TYR A 164 -14.98 -4.74 -18.89
N MET A 165 -14.05 -3.78 -18.95
CA MET A 165 -14.21 -2.57 -19.76
C MET A 165 -14.06 -2.84 -21.27
N LYS A 166 -13.30 -3.88 -21.65
CA LYS A 166 -13.04 -4.26 -23.05
C LYS A 166 -14.32 -4.54 -23.85
N PHE A 167 -15.32 -5.15 -23.22
CA PHE A 167 -16.54 -5.51 -23.94
C PHE A 167 -17.54 -4.36 -23.95
N SER A 168 -18.05 -4.06 -25.14
CA SER A 168 -19.11 -3.07 -25.31
C SER A 168 -20.47 -3.65 -24.87
N ILE A 169 -21.39 -2.77 -24.44
CA ILE A 169 -22.74 -3.18 -24.05
C ILE A 169 -23.49 -3.80 -25.24
N VAL A 170 -23.24 -3.31 -26.47
CA VAL A 170 -23.83 -3.83 -27.71
C VAL A 170 -23.34 -5.24 -28.01
N GLU A 171 -22.03 -5.47 -27.92
CA GLU A 171 -21.42 -6.78 -28.13
C GLU A 171 -21.95 -7.82 -27.12
N LEU A 172 -22.08 -7.43 -25.84
CA LEU A 172 -22.68 -8.31 -24.82
C LEU A 172 -24.15 -8.63 -25.12
N ASN A 173 -24.95 -7.65 -25.55
CA ASN A 173 -26.35 -7.89 -25.91
C ASN A 173 -26.47 -8.83 -27.11
N ASN A 174 -25.57 -8.71 -28.10
CA ASN A 174 -25.53 -9.65 -29.21
C ASN A 174 -25.21 -11.08 -28.73
N LEU A 175 -24.25 -11.25 -27.82
CA LEU A 175 -23.93 -12.56 -27.23
C LEU A 175 -25.09 -13.15 -26.42
N VAL A 176 -25.94 -12.32 -25.81
CA VAL A 176 -27.15 -12.79 -25.11
C VAL A 176 -28.23 -13.27 -26.07
N ASN A 177 -28.32 -12.68 -27.25
CA ASN A 177 -29.34 -12.98 -28.26
C ASN A 177 -28.95 -14.12 -29.23
N GLN A 178 -27.69 -14.56 -29.21
CA GLN A 178 -27.14 -15.60 -30.10
C GLN A 178 -27.64 -17.03 -29.82
N GLY A 179 -28.59 -17.24 -28.90
CA GLY A 179 -29.29 -18.53 -28.71
C GLY A 179 -28.62 -19.56 -27.80
N ASP A 180 -27.33 -19.40 -27.45
CA ASP A 180 -26.65 -20.26 -26.46
C ASP A 180 -27.00 -19.82 -25.03
N ALA A 181 -27.80 -20.64 -24.33
CA ALA A 181 -28.25 -20.37 -22.96
C ALA A 181 -27.09 -20.22 -21.96
N SER A 182 -25.99 -20.96 -22.15
CA SER A 182 -24.84 -20.95 -21.24
C SER A 182 -24.03 -19.66 -21.38
N LEU A 183 -23.78 -19.25 -22.64
CA LEU A 183 -23.07 -18.03 -22.98
C LEU A 183 -23.88 -16.79 -22.62
N ALA A 184 -25.20 -16.81 -22.90
CA ALA A 184 -26.11 -15.73 -22.54
C ALA A 184 -26.14 -15.49 -21.02
N LYS A 185 -26.14 -16.55 -20.19
CA LYS A 185 -26.07 -16.42 -18.73
C LYS A 185 -24.77 -15.80 -18.23
N ARG A 186 -23.64 -16.03 -18.93
CA ARG A 186 -22.34 -15.43 -18.61
C ARG A 186 -22.29 -13.96 -19.04
N ALA A 187 -22.73 -13.66 -20.26
CA ALA A 187 -22.79 -12.30 -20.80
C ALA A 187 -23.71 -11.40 -19.96
N ARG A 188 -24.89 -11.89 -19.53
CA ARG A 188 -25.79 -11.13 -18.63
C ARG A 188 -25.13 -10.73 -17.32
N ARG A 189 -24.31 -11.60 -16.71
CA ARG A 189 -23.59 -11.28 -15.47
C ARG A 189 -22.59 -10.14 -15.67
N ILE A 190 -21.80 -10.19 -16.74
CA ILE A 190 -20.85 -9.13 -17.09
C ILE A 190 -21.60 -7.82 -17.39
N LEU A 191 -22.76 -7.89 -18.05
CA LEU A 191 -23.58 -6.73 -18.40
C LEU A 191 -24.04 -5.95 -17.16
N ILE A 192 -24.51 -6.65 -16.13
CA ILE A 192 -24.96 -6.04 -14.87
C ILE A 192 -23.83 -5.21 -14.25
N VAL A 193 -22.62 -5.77 -14.17
CA VAL A 193 -21.48 -5.08 -13.59
C VAL A 193 -21.02 -3.91 -14.49
N ARG A 194 -20.98 -4.10 -15.81
CA ARG A 194 -20.57 -3.07 -16.78
C ARG A 194 -21.48 -1.84 -16.77
N ARG A 195 -22.77 -2.01 -16.44
CA ARG A 195 -23.75 -0.92 -16.35
C ARG A 195 -23.38 0.12 -15.28
N GLN A 196 -22.59 -0.27 -14.28
CA GLN A 196 -22.05 0.63 -13.24
C GLN A 196 -20.55 0.85 -13.44
N SER A 197 -20.13 1.28 -14.64
CA SER A 197 -18.71 1.41 -15.04
C SER A 197 -17.87 2.24 -14.09
N ASN A 198 -18.38 3.37 -13.59
CA ASN A 198 -17.62 4.22 -12.66
C ASN A 198 -17.36 3.49 -11.34
N TYR A 199 -18.39 2.83 -10.79
CA TYR A 199 -18.26 2.05 -9.57
C TYR A 199 -17.33 0.85 -9.75
N LEU A 200 -17.44 0.14 -10.88
CA LEU A 200 -16.56 -0.96 -11.27
C LEU A 200 -15.10 -0.50 -11.25
N VAL A 201 -14.76 0.54 -12.01
CA VAL A 201 -13.37 1.03 -12.16
C VAL A 201 -12.84 1.51 -10.81
N THR A 202 -13.62 2.29 -10.06
CA THR A 202 -13.19 2.77 -8.73
C THR A 202 -12.96 1.63 -7.75
N SER A 203 -13.86 0.65 -7.70
CA SER A 203 -13.76 -0.48 -6.75
C SER A 203 -12.51 -1.31 -7.00
N PHE A 204 -12.26 -1.71 -8.25
CA PHE A 204 -11.09 -2.50 -8.59
C PHE A 204 -9.79 -1.71 -8.46
N SER A 205 -9.78 -0.44 -8.87
CA SER A 205 -8.60 0.41 -8.73
C SER A 205 -8.22 0.59 -7.26
N LEU A 206 -9.18 0.90 -6.38
CA LEU A 206 -8.94 1.00 -4.94
C LEU A 206 -8.41 -0.30 -4.36
N PHE A 207 -9.03 -1.44 -4.72
CA PHE A 207 -8.59 -2.74 -4.27
C PHE A 207 -7.15 -3.05 -4.71
N SER A 208 -6.83 -2.83 -5.98
CA SER A 208 -5.48 -3.03 -6.52
C SER A 208 -4.47 -2.13 -5.81
N SER A 209 -4.77 -0.84 -5.60
CA SER A 209 -3.89 0.08 -4.89
C SER A 209 -3.61 -0.36 -3.45
N ILE A 210 -4.62 -0.81 -2.70
CA ILE A 210 -4.43 -1.29 -1.33
C ILE A 210 -3.47 -2.48 -1.30
N PHE A 211 -3.69 -3.48 -2.16
CA PHE A 211 -2.84 -4.68 -2.20
C PHE A 211 -1.44 -4.39 -2.74
N THR A 212 -1.29 -3.46 -3.67
CA THR A 212 0.02 -2.99 -4.14
C THR A 212 0.78 -2.28 -3.02
N VAL A 213 0.14 -1.42 -2.23
CA VAL A 213 0.78 -0.77 -1.08
C VAL A 213 1.20 -1.82 -0.05
N LEU A 214 0.31 -2.76 0.31
CA LEU A 214 0.65 -3.85 1.22
C LEU A 214 1.84 -4.67 0.71
N PHE A 215 1.87 -5.02 -0.57
CA PHE A 215 2.99 -5.74 -1.17
C PHE A 215 4.30 -4.93 -1.10
N THR A 216 4.28 -3.69 -1.58
CA THR A 216 5.48 -2.84 -1.65
C THR A 216 6.07 -2.58 -0.27
N THR A 217 5.26 -2.32 0.75
CA THR A 217 5.71 -2.16 2.14
C THR A 217 6.30 -3.45 2.72
N ASN A 218 5.74 -4.62 2.40
CA ASN A 218 6.31 -5.89 2.87
C ASN A 218 7.66 -6.18 2.19
N VAL A 219 7.78 -5.92 0.89
CA VAL A 219 9.05 -6.05 0.15
C VAL A 219 10.11 -5.05 0.64
N GLU A 220 9.71 -3.82 0.96
CA GLU A 220 10.61 -2.83 1.55
C GLU A 220 11.23 -3.34 2.86
N LYS A 221 10.41 -3.96 3.73
CA LYS A 221 10.90 -4.59 4.96
C LYS A 221 11.85 -5.75 4.67
N MET A 222 11.64 -6.51 3.59
CA MET A 222 12.54 -7.61 3.17
C MET A 222 13.91 -7.10 2.72
N LEU A 223 14.00 -5.87 2.24
CA LEU A 223 15.22 -5.27 1.69
C LEU A 223 16.07 -4.54 2.74
N ASN A 224 15.69 -4.60 4.02
CA ASN A 224 16.50 -4.09 5.12
C ASN A 224 17.87 -4.78 5.18
N GLY A 225 18.97 -4.01 5.21
CA GLY A 225 20.33 -4.57 5.31
C GLY A 225 21.01 -4.92 3.98
N VAL A 226 20.37 -4.62 2.84
CA VAL A 226 20.98 -4.77 1.49
C VAL A 226 21.88 -3.55 1.19
N PRO A 227 23.05 -3.71 0.54
CA PRO A 227 23.85 -2.58 0.07
C PRO A 227 23.03 -1.65 -0.83
N ASN A 228 23.13 -0.32 -0.62
CA ASN A 228 22.28 0.71 -1.26
C ASN A 228 20.78 0.64 -0.88
N GLU A 229 20.50 0.33 0.39
CA GLU A 229 19.16 0.18 0.97
C GLU A 229 18.16 1.28 0.56
N SER A 230 18.58 2.55 0.58
CA SER A 230 17.68 3.70 0.33
C SER A 230 17.05 3.69 -1.06
N VAL A 231 17.81 3.31 -2.10
CA VAL A 231 17.32 3.29 -3.48
C VAL A 231 16.64 1.96 -3.79
N MET A 232 17.22 0.85 -3.32
CA MET A 232 16.71 -0.49 -3.61
C MET A 232 15.31 -0.71 -3.02
N LYS A 233 15.05 -0.16 -1.83
CA LYS A 233 13.73 -0.20 -1.18
C LYS A 233 12.60 0.43 -1.97
N ILE A 234 12.90 1.39 -2.83
CA ILE A 234 11.90 2.07 -3.65
C ILE A 234 11.79 1.38 -5.01
N VAL A 235 12.93 1.18 -5.67
CA VAL A 235 12.98 0.73 -7.07
C VAL A 235 12.52 -0.72 -7.21
N VAL A 236 12.97 -1.61 -6.34
CA VAL A 236 12.66 -3.06 -6.45
C VAL A 236 11.16 -3.35 -6.33
N PRO A 237 10.46 -2.95 -5.24
CA PRO A 237 9.03 -3.21 -5.13
C PRO A 237 8.20 -2.49 -6.21
N ALA A 238 8.62 -1.30 -6.65
CA ALA A 238 7.94 -0.58 -7.72
C ALA A 238 8.04 -1.34 -9.06
N LEU A 239 9.23 -1.83 -9.44
CA LEU A 239 9.41 -2.59 -10.69
C LEU A 239 8.67 -3.93 -10.66
N ILE A 240 8.73 -4.64 -9.53
CA ILE A 240 8.04 -5.93 -9.39
C ILE A 240 6.52 -5.72 -9.50
N SER A 241 5.96 -4.77 -8.75
CA SER A 241 4.51 -4.50 -8.81
C SER A 241 4.06 -4.02 -10.18
N LEU A 242 4.81 -3.14 -10.84
CA LEU A 242 4.50 -2.68 -12.20
C LEU A 242 4.43 -3.84 -13.19
N ILE A 243 5.43 -4.73 -13.20
CA ILE A 243 5.48 -5.83 -14.18
C ILE A 243 4.41 -6.89 -13.86
N PHE A 244 4.36 -7.35 -12.61
CA PHE A 244 3.54 -8.51 -12.23
C PHE A 244 2.10 -8.17 -11.85
N ALA A 245 1.84 -7.00 -11.28
CA ALA A 245 0.47 -6.59 -10.90
C ALA A 245 -0.22 -5.74 -11.99
N GLU A 246 0.53 -5.10 -12.89
CA GLU A 246 -0.05 -4.21 -13.88
C GLU A 246 0.13 -4.71 -15.32
N VAL A 247 1.37 -4.77 -15.81
CA VAL A 247 1.63 -5.03 -17.24
C VAL A 247 1.19 -6.42 -17.67
N ILE A 248 1.63 -7.48 -16.97
CA ILE A 248 1.30 -8.87 -17.34
C ILE A 248 -0.21 -9.14 -17.23
N PRO A 249 -0.89 -8.82 -16.12
CA PRO A 249 -2.32 -9.10 -15.97
C PRO A 249 -3.19 -8.33 -16.95
N GLN A 250 -2.85 -7.07 -17.23
CA GLN A 250 -3.55 -6.25 -18.22
C GLN A 250 -3.39 -6.83 -19.63
N ALA A 251 -2.19 -7.29 -20.00
CA ALA A 251 -1.94 -7.93 -21.29
C ALA A 251 -2.74 -9.24 -21.46
N ILE A 252 -2.80 -10.08 -20.42
CA ILE A 252 -3.58 -11.32 -20.44
C ILE A 252 -5.08 -11.01 -20.57
N CYS A 253 -5.60 -10.06 -19.80
CA CYS A 253 -7.02 -9.72 -19.83
C CYS A 253 -7.44 -9.02 -21.14
N ASN A 254 -6.51 -8.36 -21.83
CA ASN A 254 -6.76 -7.81 -23.17
C ASN A 254 -6.85 -8.88 -24.27
N SER A 255 -6.52 -10.14 -23.99
CA SER A 255 -6.64 -11.23 -24.97
C SER A 255 -8.08 -11.79 -25.05
N LYS A 256 -8.29 -12.86 -25.82
CA LYS A 256 -9.57 -13.60 -25.86
C LYS A 256 -9.93 -14.23 -24.51
N PHE A 257 -8.95 -14.44 -23.63
CA PHE A 257 -9.16 -15.02 -22.31
C PHE A 257 -9.92 -14.09 -21.34
N GLY A 258 -9.95 -12.76 -21.60
CA GLY A 258 -10.62 -11.79 -20.73
C GLY A 258 -12.10 -12.10 -20.49
N PHE A 259 -12.83 -12.56 -21.51
CA PHE A 259 -14.25 -12.94 -21.37
C PHE A 259 -14.43 -14.14 -20.43
N THR A 260 -13.58 -15.16 -20.61
CA THR A 260 -13.62 -16.39 -19.82
C THR A 260 -13.24 -16.13 -18.36
N LEU A 261 -12.22 -15.29 -18.11
CA LEU A 261 -11.84 -14.89 -16.76
C LEU A 261 -12.95 -14.05 -16.10
N ALA A 262 -13.51 -13.06 -16.80
CA ALA A 262 -14.55 -12.19 -16.27
C ALA A 262 -15.86 -12.92 -15.94
N SER A 263 -16.21 -13.93 -16.74
CA SER A 263 -17.40 -14.75 -16.50
C SER A 263 -17.16 -15.87 -15.47
N GLY A 264 -15.95 -16.45 -15.44
CA GLY A 264 -15.58 -17.53 -14.52
C GLY A 264 -15.38 -17.05 -13.08
N LEU A 265 -14.66 -15.93 -12.91
CA LEU A 265 -14.29 -15.38 -11.60
C LEU A 265 -15.26 -14.29 -11.12
N TRP A 266 -16.49 -14.28 -11.63
CA TRP A 266 -17.51 -13.28 -11.29
C TRP A 266 -17.78 -13.20 -9.77
N PHE A 267 -17.65 -14.32 -9.05
CA PHE A 267 -17.84 -14.38 -7.60
C PHE A 267 -16.75 -13.59 -6.84
N VAL A 268 -15.49 -13.70 -7.28
CA VAL A 268 -14.37 -12.95 -6.67
C VAL A 268 -14.56 -11.44 -6.90
N SER A 269 -14.96 -11.05 -8.11
CA SER A 269 -15.31 -9.66 -8.43
C SER A 269 -16.46 -9.14 -7.55
N TYR A 270 -17.49 -9.96 -7.32
CA TYR A 270 -18.61 -9.61 -6.46
C TYR A 270 -18.18 -9.41 -4.99
N LEU A 271 -17.31 -10.28 -4.46
CA LEU A 271 -16.73 -10.09 -3.13
C LEU A 271 -15.94 -8.79 -3.01
N ILE A 272 -15.14 -8.45 -4.03
CA ILE A 272 -14.40 -7.18 -4.06
C ILE A 272 -15.36 -6.00 -4.00
N PHE A 273 -16.47 -6.03 -4.74
CA PHE A 273 -17.47 -4.96 -4.67
C PHE A 273 -18.11 -4.84 -3.30
N ILE A 274 -18.37 -5.94 -2.59
CA ILE A 274 -18.93 -5.88 -1.23
C ILE A 274 -17.92 -5.24 -0.27
N VAL A 275 -16.67 -5.69 -0.30
CA VAL A 275 -15.62 -5.21 0.61
C VAL A 275 -15.30 -3.74 0.37
N THR A 276 -15.27 -3.32 -0.90
CA THR A 276 -14.93 -1.94 -1.29
C THR A 276 -16.12 -1.00 -1.27
N PHE A 277 -17.36 -1.50 -1.17
CA PHE A 277 -18.60 -0.71 -1.17
C PHE A 277 -18.57 0.56 -0.29
N PRO A 278 -18.18 0.52 1.01
CA PRO A 278 -18.29 1.69 1.87
C PRO A 278 -17.45 2.89 1.42
N ILE A 279 -16.34 2.63 0.71
CA ILE A 279 -15.40 3.68 0.26
C ILE A 279 -15.56 3.93 -1.25
N ALA A 280 -15.67 2.88 -2.05
CA ALA A 280 -15.75 2.98 -3.50
C ALA A 280 -17.04 3.63 -3.98
N TYR A 281 -18.17 3.38 -3.30
CA TYR A 281 -19.45 3.96 -3.67
C TYR A 281 -19.45 5.50 -3.61
N PRO A 282 -19.10 6.16 -2.46
CA PRO A 282 -19.08 7.61 -2.41
C PRO A 282 -18.06 8.21 -3.38
N VAL A 283 -16.87 7.61 -3.52
CA VAL A 283 -15.85 8.06 -4.49
C VAL A 283 -16.39 7.99 -5.91
N SER A 284 -17.06 6.88 -6.29
CA SER A 284 -17.65 6.72 -7.62
C SER A 284 -18.78 7.71 -7.90
N CYS A 285 -19.56 8.11 -6.89
CA CYS A 285 -20.58 9.15 -7.02
C CYS A 285 -19.96 10.53 -7.24
N VAL A 286 -18.87 10.84 -6.52
CA VAL A 286 -18.11 12.08 -6.70
C VAL A 286 -17.52 12.14 -8.10
N LEU A 287 -16.83 11.07 -8.53
CA LEU A 287 -16.31 10.94 -9.89
C LEU A 287 -17.43 11.07 -10.93
N GLY A 288 -18.58 10.43 -10.71
CA GLY A 288 -19.74 10.55 -11.59
C GLY A 288 -20.30 11.96 -11.70
N ARG A 289 -20.21 12.79 -10.65
CA ARG A 289 -20.61 14.21 -10.70
C ARG A 289 -19.57 15.06 -11.44
N PHE A 290 -18.28 14.77 -11.30
CA PHE A 290 -17.21 15.46 -12.02
C PHE A 290 -17.22 15.10 -13.51
N LEU A 291 -17.20 13.82 -13.87
CA LEU A 291 -17.22 13.38 -15.26
C LEU A 291 -18.51 13.78 -16.00
N LYS A 292 -19.66 13.90 -15.32
CA LYS A 292 -20.87 14.45 -15.97
C LYS A 292 -20.77 15.94 -16.31
N ARG A 293 -19.91 16.70 -15.61
CA ARG A 293 -19.60 18.08 -15.99
C ARG A 293 -18.71 18.09 -17.23
N ASP A 294 -17.73 17.19 -17.32
CA ASP A 294 -16.78 17.12 -18.44
C ASP A 294 -17.37 16.47 -19.72
N VAL A 295 -18.14 15.39 -19.61
CA VAL A 295 -18.74 14.67 -20.76
C VAL A 295 -19.89 15.47 -21.41
N ARG A 296 -20.50 16.41 -20.69
CA ARG A 296 -21.44 17.35 -21.31
C ARG A 296 -20.73 18.35 -22.24
N GLU A 297 -19.42 18.52 -22.07
CA GLU A 297 -18.54 19.30 -22.96
C GLU A 297 -17.88 18.42 -24.04
N VAL A 298 -17.59 17.14 -23.75
CA VAL A 298 -16.88 16.19 -24.64
C VAL A 298 -17.77 15.02 -25.06
N LEU A 299 -19.04 15.26 -25.43
CA LEU A 299 -19.75 14.29 -26.27
C LEU A 299 -19.30 14.57 -27.70
N THR A 300 -18.13 14.04 -28.04
CA THR A 300 -17.51 14.11 -29.37
C THR A 300 -18.55 13.71 -30.41
N GLU A 301 -18.65 14.50 -31.48
CA GLU A 301 -19.66 14.36 -32.55
C GLU A 301 -19.77 12.92 -33.10
N GLU A 302 -18.72 12.11 -32.98
CA GLU A 302 -18.69 10.69 -33.38
C GLU A 302 -19.67 9.79 -32.60
N GLU A 303 -19.81 9.95 -31.27
CA GLU A 303 -20.76 9.15 -30.48
C GLU A 303 -22.21 9.59 -30.74
N LYS A 304 -22.44 10.90 -30.96
CA LYS A 304 -23.75 11.41 -31.40
C LYS A 304 -24.14 10.82 -32.74
N THR A 305 -23.21 10.80 -33.70
CA THR A 305 -23.46 10.30 -35.06
C THR A 305 -23.71 8.80 -35.06
N CYS A 306 -22.96 8.03 -34.25
CA CYS A 306 -23.16 6.60 -34.10
C CYS A 306 -24.52 6.26 -33.43
N MET A 307 -24.94 7.01 -32.41
CA MET A 307 -26.29 6.85 -31.84
C MET A 307 -27.39 7.21 -32.84
N ILE A 308 -27.24 8.31 -33.60
CA ILE A 308 -28.20 8.70 -34.63
C ILE A 308 -28.27 7.63 -35.73
N GLN A 309 -27.14 7.10 -36.20
CA GLN A 309 -27.11 6.02 -37.20
C GLN A 309 -27.76 4.74 -36.69
N ASN A 310 -27.53 4.36 -35.44
CA ASN A 310 -28.18 3.18 -34.84
C ASN A 310 -29.70 3.38 -34.67
N MET A 311 -30.15 4.58 -34.31
CA MET A 311 -31.58 4.91 -34.29
C MET A 311 -32.18 4.90 -35.70
N ALA A 312 -31.49 5.46 -36.69
CA ALA A 312 -31.92 5.47 -38.09
C ALA A 312 -32.00 4.06 -38.68
N LYS A 313 -31.03 3.18 -38.40
CA LYS A 313 -31.03 1.79 -38.85
C LYS A 313 -32.16 0.99 -38.19
N ASN A 314 -32.38 1.16 -36.89
CA ASN A 314 -33.50 0.54 -36.18
C ASN A 314 -34.86 1.05 -36.68
N ALA A 315 -34.97 2.33 -37.04
CA ALA A 315 -36.18 2.88 -37.64
C ALA A 315 -36.43 2.28 -39.03
N ASN A 316 -35.39 2.13 -39.84
CA ASN A 316 -35.49 1.56 -41.19
C ASN A 316 -35.84 0.06 -41.15
N GLU A 317 -35.30 -0.69 -40.19
CA GLU A 317 -35.67 -2.09 -39.95
C GLU A 317 -37.13 -2.23 -39.48
N LYS A 318 -37.64 -1.31 -38.67
CA LYS A 318 -39.07 -1.25 -38.28
C LYS A 318 -39.99 -0.88 -39.44
N VAL A 319 -39.58 0.03 -40.32
CA VAL A 319 -40.36 0.39 -41.52
C VAL A 319 -40.40 -0.78 -42.50
N LYS A 320 -39.29 -1.51 -42.65
CA LYS A 320 -39.22 -2.70 -43.51
C LYS A 320 -40.09 -3.85 -42.98
N SER A 321 -40.13 -4.08 -41.68
CA SER A 321 -41.00 -5.11 -41.08
C SER A 321 -42.49 -4.75 -41.11
N MET A 322 -42.85 -3.47 -41.18
CA MET A 322 -44.22 -3.01 -41.41
C MET A 322 -44.64 -3.08 -42.90
N GLY A 323 -43.69 -2.90 -43.83
CA GLY A 323 -43.94 -2.99 -45.27
C GLY A 323 -44.17 -4.42 -45.80
N ASP A 324 -43.50 -5.41 -45.20
CA ASP A 324 -43.67 -6.82 -45.57
C ASP A 324 -44.97 -7.46 -45.01
N GLY A 325 -45.67 -6.77 -44.09
CA GLY A 325 -46.96 -7.20 -43.54
C GLY A 325 -48.19 -6.77 -44.35
N ALA A 326 -48.03 -5.96 -45.42
CA ALA A 326 -49.15 -5.39 -46.19
C ALA A 326 -49.38 -6.03 -47.57
N LYS A 327 -48.70 -7.15 -47.89
CA LYS A 327 -48.95 -7.94 -49.11
C LYS A 327 -49.60 -9.28 -48.77
N GLY A 328 -50.86 -9.21 -48.39
CA GLY A 328 -51.68 -10.36 -48.04
C GLY A 328 -53.16 -10.01 -48.01
N VAL A 329 -53.66 -9.38 -49.08
CA VAL A 329 -55.11 -9.36 -49.34
C VAL A 329 -55.40 -10.61 -50.18
N PRO A 330 -56.20 -11.56 -49.68
CA PRO A 330 -56.62 -12.71 -50.48
C PRO A 330 -57.63 -12.26 -51.54
N ASP A 331 -57.37 -12.62 -52.80
CA ASP A 331 -58.39 -12.75 -53.82
C ASP A 331 -59.46 -13.75 -53.33
N CYS A 332 -60.71 -13.31 -53.28
CA CYS A 332 -61.89 -14.18 -53.34
C CYS A 332 -62.95 -13.48 -54.17
N ALA A 333 -63.51 -14.26 -55.09
CA ALA A 333 -64.54 -13.93 -56.07
C ALA A 333 -65.84 -13.39 -55.46
#